data_AF-A0A1B1E6Z6-F1
#
_entry.id   AF-A0A1B1E6Z6-F1
#
_cell.length_a   1.000
_cell.length_b   1.000
_cell.length_c   1.000
_cell.angle_alpha   90.00
_cell.angle_beta   90.00
_cell.angle_gamma   90.00
#
_symmetry.space_group_name_H-M   'P 1'
#
loop_
_entity.id
_entity.type
_entity.pdbx_description
1 polymer ?
#
loop_
_entity_poly.entity_id
_entity_poly.type
_entity_poly.pdbx_seq_one_letter_code
_entity_poly.pdbx_strand_id
1 'polypeptide(L)'
;MEPAAGKKADLTADDLNRLPSKKAYAAFDHRYGNCGTYGVNVGDAASQLNSALNSHQNIKNEAEKILKAWCEASSQMTGSYASSSGLCQYFYFWLWDLLKNKLSDTEESPLSVMKTIYEKLNQVSSSSTTTVGGKEMCKIIYDNISDKEFFPQVKIHFDYSKDYLTITTQLGNGVSGGGVGTKACDTTYHDHLEAIKTACSAIEADCKEDSLSPKSGKYCDPLRAAGQQNEVTAGDYCKKEELQKLECQEVPKPKPNPNPNQASSSGSFSDADSGSAASSIAPAAGGLAAIGIPTVLFFLYKVSNTTITITILITTIMNNYNLKY
;
A
#
# COMPACT_ATOMS: atom_id res chain seq x y z
N MET A 1 1.65 11.05 -45.07
CA MET A 1 1.10 10.60 -43.78
C MET A 1 2.16 10.89 -42.73
N GLU A 2 1.91 11.93 -41.95
CA GLU A 2 2.71 12.29 -40.79
C GLU A 2 2.47 11.23 -39.69
N PRO A 3 3.51 10.73 -38.99
CA PRO A 3 3.30 9.77 -37.91
C PRO A 3 2.56 10.49 -36.78
N ALA A 4 1.40 9.97 -36.39
CA ALA A 4 0.66 10.47 -35.23
C ALA A 4 1.59 10.45 -34.02
N ALA A 5 1.90 11.63 -33.49
CA ALA A 5 2.63 11.77 -32.24
C ALA A 5 1.89 10.94 -31.17
N GLY A 6 2.58 9.95 -30.59
CA GLY A 6 1.98 9.08 -29.58
C GLY A 6 1.41 9.92 -28.44
N LYS A 7 0.12 9.76 -28.14
CA LYS A 7 -0.56 10.47 -27.06
C LYS A 7 0.15 10.16 -25.75
N LYS A 8 0.74 11.18 -25.11
CA LYS A 8 1.45 11.05 -23.84
C LYS A 8 0.43 10.84 -22.70
N ALA A 9 0.78 10.02 -21.71
CA ALA A 9 -0.03 9.86 -20.51
C ALA A 9 -0.04 11.15 -19.68
N ASP A 10 -1.23 11.53 -19.19
CA ASP A 10 -1.42 12.63 -18.24
C ASP A 10 -1.16 12.19 -16.81
N LEU A 11 -1.44 10.91 -16.51
CA LEU A 11 -1.29 10.29 -15.20
C LEU A 11 -0.31 9.11 -15.28
N THR A 12 0.67 9.11 -14.38
CA THR A 12 1.79 8.16 -14.43
C THR A 12 2.15 7.61 -13.04
N ALA A 13 3.15 6.74 -12.98
CA ALA A 13 3.75 6.30 -11.72
C ALA A 13 4.20 7.46 -10.80
N ASP A 14 4.61 8.60 -11.36
CA ASP A 14 4.97 9.77 -10.56
C ASP A 14 3.78 10.38 -9.82
N ASP A 15 2.59 10.34 -10.43
CA ASP A 15 1.35 10.79 -9.79
C ASP A 15 0.93 9.84 -8.68
N LEU A 16 1.18 8.52 -8.83
CA LEU A 16 1.00 7.55 -7.75
C LEU A 16 1.95 7.86 -6.57
N ASN A 17 3.20 8.24 -6.83
CA ASN A 17 4.15 8.60 -5.76
C ASN A 17 3.73 9.86 -4.98
N ARG A 18 2.79 10.65 -5.51
CA ARG A 18 2.24 11.82 -4.83
C ARG A 18 1.07 11.50 -3.90
N LEU A 19 0.56 10.27 -3.93
CA LEU A 19 -0.54 9.82 -3.07
C LEU A 19 -0.17 9.91 -1.57
N PRO A 20 -1.11 10.33 -0.71
CA PRO A 20 -0.92 10.37 0.74
C PRO A 20 -0.36 9.08 1.33
N SER A 21 -0.92 7.92 0.95
CA SER A 21 -0.47 6.62 1.45
C SER A 21 0.99 6.33 1.09
N LYS A 22 1.39 6.55 -0.17
CA LYS A 22 2.75 6.35 -0.66
C LYS A 22 3.75 7.23 0.08
N LYS A 23 3.39 8.50 0.34
CA LYS A 23 4.21 9.41 1.14
C LYS A 23 4.34 8.95 2.59
N ALA A 24 3.28 8.44 3.19
CA ALA A 24 3.30 7.91 4.56
C ALA A 24 4.23 6.70 4.67
N TYR A 25 4.16 5.75 3.73
CA TYR A 25 5.06 4.60 3.70
C TYR A 25 6.52 5.00 3.49
N ALA A 26 6.80 5.90 2.53
CA ALA A 26 8.15 6.40 2.27
C ALA A 26 8.76 7.10 3.50
N ALA A 27 7.94 7.70 4.37
CA ALA A 27 8.42 8.33 5.59
C ALA A 27 9.11 7.32 6.53
N PHE A 28 8.65 6.06 6.61
CA PHE A 28 9.29 5.04 7.45
C PHE A 28 10.63 4.54 6.91
N ASP A 29 10.88 4.69 5.61
CA ASP A 29 12.15 4.31 5.00
C ASP A 29 13.24 5.38 5.17
N HIS A 30 12.85 6.63 5.41
CA HIS A 30 13.76 7.78 5.39
C HIS A 30 13.84 8.57 6.69
N ARG A 31 12.84 8.45 7.58
CA ARG A 31 12.82 9.20 8.84
C ARG A 31 13.30 8.36 10.00
N TYR A 32 14.16 8.95 10.81
CA TYR A 32 14.59 8.36 12.06
C TYR A 32 13.67 8.88 13.17
N GLY A 33 12.67 8.08 13.55
CA GLY A 33 11.79 8.41 14.67
C GLY A 33 12.56 8.55 15.98
N ASN A 34 12.21 9.57 16.77
CA ASN A 34 12.83 9.77 18.08
C ASN A 34 12.10 8.94 19.15
N CYS A 35 12.66 7.77 19.48
CA CYS A 35 12.17 6.90 20.54
C CYS A 35 12.42 7.45 21.97
N GLY A 36 13.36 8.39 22.12
CA GLY A 36 13.76 8.91 23.44
C GLY A 36 12.64 9.68 24.14
N THR A 37 11.71 10.26 23.40
CA THR A 37 10.51 10.92 23.94
C THR A 37 9.56 9.96 24.66
N TYR A 38 9.71 8.65 24.45
CA TYR A 38 8.95 7.57 25.09
C TYR A 38 9.78 6.82 26.15
N GLY A 39 10.97 7.34 26.48
CA GLY A 39 11.93 6.68 27.37
C GLY A 39 12.45 5.34 26.84
N VAL A 40 12.34 5.11 25.53
CA VAL A 40 12.84 3.91 24.88
C VAL A 40 14.31 4.14 24.49
N ASN A 41 15.21 3.37 25.11
CA ASN A 41 16.60 3.29 24.66
C ASN A 41 16.68 2.48 23.37
N VAL A 42 17.05 3.14 22.26
CA VAL A 42 17.09 2.52 20.94
C VAL A 42 18.07 1.34 20.87
N GLY A 43 19.23 1.45 21.50
CA GLY A 43 20.25 0.39 21.47
C GLY A 43 19.78 -0.87 22.20
N ASP A 44 19.28 -0.70 23.42
CA ASP A 44 18.78 -1.83 24.23
C ASP A 44 17.55 -2.48 23.59
N ALA A 45 16.62 -1.66 23.11
CA ALA A 45 15.40 -2.11 22.45
C ALA A 45 15.69 -2.84 21.14
N ALA A 46 16.59 -2.32 20.31
CA ALA A 46 17.01 -2.98 19.07
C ALA A 46 17.72 -4.31 19.37
N SER A 47 18.55 -4.37 20.42
CA SER A 47 19.19 -5.62 20.86
C SER A 47 18.18 -6.68 21.33
N GLN A 48 17.14 -6.27 22.07
CA GLN A 48 16.06 -7.17 22.48
C GLN A 48 15.24 -7.67 21.28
N LEU A 49 14.93 -6.79 20.33
CA LEU A 49 14.22 -7.16 19.11
C LEU A 49 15.06 -8.10 18.24
N ASN A 50 16.36 -7.81 18.10
CA ASN A 50 17.33 -8.68 17.43
C ASN A 50 17.37 -10.09 18.02
N SER A 51 17.34 -10.18 19.35
CA SER A 51 17.37 -11.46 20.06
C SER A 51 16.11 -12.29 19.80
N ALA A 52 14.95 -11.63 19.73
CA ALA A 52 13.68 -12.28 19.39
C ALA A 52 13.61 -12.74 17.93
N LEU A 53 14.34 -12.07 17.04
CA LEU A 53 14.40 -12.36 15.60
C LEU A 53 15.62 -13.21 15.21
N ASN A 54 16.24 -13.93 16.16
CA ASN A 54 17.45 -14.70 15.89
C ASN A 54 17.26 -15.83 14.85
N SER A 55 16.04 -16.36 14.72
CA SER A 55 15.68 -17.30 13.65
C SER A 55 15.50 -16.64 12.27
N HIS A 56 15.50 -15.31 12.20
CA HIS A 56 15.13 -14.51 11.02
C HIS A 56 16.23 -13.50 10.65
N GLN A 57 17.39 -13.98 10.21
CA GLN A 57 18.57 -13.13 9.98
C GLN A 57 18.30 -11.91 9.08
N ASN A 58 17.50 -12.08 8.02
CA ASN A 58 17.15 -10.99 7.10
C ASN A 58 16.30 -9.88 7.75
N ILE A 59 15.47 -10.23 8.74
CA ILE A 59 14.60 -9.29 9.47
C ILE A 59 15.35 -8.71 10.67
N LYS A 60 16.20 -9.51 11.31
CA LYS A 60 17.10 -9.07 12.38
C LYS A 60 17.89 -7.83 11.96
N ASN A 61 18.43 -7.81 10.74
CA ASN A 61 19.17 -6.64 10.22
C ASN A 61 18.31 -5.37 10.08
N GLU A 62 16.98 -5.48 10.16
CA GLU A 62 16.02 -4.37 10.08
C GLU A 62 15.51 -3.93 11.47
N ALA A 63 15.97 -4.54 12.58
CA ALA A 63 15.40 -4.31 13.92
C ALA A 63 15.43 -2.83 14.34
N GLU A 64 16.55 -2.13 14.12
CA GLU A 64 16.65 -0.70 14.43
C GLU A 64 15.71 0.13 13.55
N LYS A 65 15.57 -0.23 12.27
CA LYS A 65 14.66 0.42 11.33
C LYS A 65 13.19 0.26 11.77
N ILE A 66 12.81 -0.97 12.12
CA ILE A 66 11.46 -1.31 12.62
C ILE A 66 11.17 -0.51 13.90
N LEU A 67 12.11 -0.46 14.84
CA LEU A 67 11.95 0.27 16.09
C LEU A 67 11.75 1.78 15.85
N LYS A 68 12.58 2.39 15.02
CA LYS A 68 12.48 3.82 14.71
C LYS A 68 11.17 4.16 13.98
N ALA A 69 10.74 3.31 13.04
CA ALA A 69 9.45 3.46 12.36
C ALA A 69 8.27 3.36 13.33
N TRP A 70 8.33 2.42 14.29
CA TRP A 70 7.32 2.28 15.33
C TRP A 70 7.24 3.51 16.25
N CYS A 71 8.39 4.05 16.66
CA CYS A 71 8.43 5.29 17.44
C CYS A 71 7.90 6.48 16.65
N GLU A 72 8.25 6.60 15.36
CA GLU A 72 7.73 7.66 14.47
C GLU A 72 6.20 7.56 14.35
N ALA A 73 5.69 6.36 14.08
CA ALA A 73 4.26 6.12 13.97
C ALA A 73 3.50 6.39 15.27
N SER A 74 4.17 6.19 16.40
CA SER A 74 3.67 6.52 17.74
C SER A 74 3.84 8.01 18.07
N SER A 75 4.65 8.75 17.30
CA SER A 75 4.94 10.18 17.46
C SER A 75 4.06 11.03 16.56
N GLN A 76 2.92 11.46 17.13
CA GLN A 76 2.13 12.66 16.78
C GLN A 76 0.81 12.65 17.57
N MET A 77 0.90 12.69 18.90
CA MET A 77 -0.25 12.87 19.78
C MET A 77 -0.49 14.34 20.12
N THR A 78 -0.49 15.24 19.13
CA THR A 78 -0.92 16.64 19.30
C THR A 78 -1.50 17.19 17.99
N GLY A 79 -2.78 17.61 18.00
CA GLY A 79 -3.44 18.31 16.89
C GLY A 79 -4.75 17.68 16.41
N SER A 80 -5.54 18.43 15.62
CA SER A 80 -6.90 18.10 15.13
C SER A 80 -6.99 16.96 14.09
N TYR A 81 -5.89 16.24 13.84
CA TYR A 81 -5.85 14.99 13.08
C TYR A 81 -5.77 13.75 14.00
N ALA A 82 -6.08 13.94 15.29
CA ALA A 82 -6.12 12.92 16.32
C ALA A 82 -7.26 11.91 16.09
N SER A 83 -7.12 11.07 15.07
CA SER A 83 -7.46 9.67 15.26
C SER A 83 -6.14 8.93 15.47
N SER A 84 -5.95 8.45 16.69
CA SER A 84 -4.81 7.65 17.17
C SER A 84 -4.51 6.40 16.31
N SER A 85 -5.33 6.11 15.31
CA SER A 85 -5.26 4.94 14.43
C SER A 85 -4.43 5.14 13.15
N GLY A 86 -4.32 6.37 12.61
CA GLY A 86 -3.85 6.58 11.24
C GLY A 86 -2.40 6.12 10.97
N LEU A 87 -1.42 6.67 11.70
CA LEU A 87 0.00 6.33 11.49
C LEU A 87 0.35 4.91 11.96
N CYS A 88 -0.31 4.42 13.00
CA CYS A 88 -0.14 3.04 13.43
C CYS A 88 -0.67 2.04 12.39
N GLN A 89 -1.74 2.37 11.65
CA GLN A 89 -2.21 1.58 10.51
C GLN A 89 -1.19 1.56 9.38
N TYR A 90 -0.61 2.70 9.04
CA TYR A 90 0.49 2.73 8.06
C TYR A 90 1.69 1.90 8.52
N PHE A 91 2.11 2.00 9.79
CA PHE A 91 3.20 1.18 10.32
C PHE A 91 2.89 -0.31 10.25
N TYR A 92 1.65 -0.71 10.59
CA TYR A 92 1.21 -2.10 10.52
C TYR A 92 1.35 -2.66 9.09
N PHE A 93 0.84 -1.96 8.08
CA PHE A 93 0.93 -2.40 6.69
C PHE A 93 2.35 -2.32 6.14
N TRP A 94 3.13 -1.31 6.51
CA TRP A 94 4.53 -1.19 6.15
C TRP A 94 5.37 -2.36 6.70
N LEU A 95 5.15 -2.72 7.96
CA LEU A 95 5.84 -3.83 8.60
C LEU A 95 5.51 -5.16 7.90
N TRP A 96 4.24 -5.37 7.54
CA TRP A 96 3.87 -6.54 6.75
C TRP A 96 4.62 -6.61 5.41
N ASP A 97 4.65 -5.52 4.65
CA ASP A 97 5.34 -5.48 3.34
C ASP A 97 6.85 -5.73 3.49
N LEU A 98 7.48 -5.15 4.52
CA LEU A 98 8.88 -5.41 4.86
C LEU A 98 9.10 -6.90 5.13
N LEU A 99 8.26 -7.51 5.96
CA LEU A 99 8.37 -8.92 6.32
C LEU A 99 8.11 -9.82 5.11
N LYS A 100 7.06 -9.57 4.32
CA LYS A 100 6.74 -10.34 3.11
C LYS A 100 7.91 -10.37 2.13
N ASN A 101 8.61 -9.25 1.95
CA ASN A 101 9.74 -9.17 1.04
C ASN A 101 10.98 -9.92 1.56
N LYS A 102 11.15 -10.01 2.88
CA LYS A 102 12.33 -10.62 3.54
C LYS A 102 12.12 -12.08 3.97
N LEU A 103 10.87 -12.52 4.10
CA LEU A 103 10.43 -13.89 4.43
C LEU A 103 10.09 -14.71 3.18
N SER A 104 10.31 -14.20 1.98
CA SER A 104 9.91 -14.81 0.71
C SER A 104 10.38 -16.25 0.50
N ASP A 105 11.39 -16.69 1.26
CA ASP A 105 11.96 -18.05 1.23
C ASP A 105 11.57 -18.95 2.43
N THR A 106 10.68 -18.50 3.33
CA THR A 106 10.26 -19.30 4.50
C THR A 106 8.77 -19.65 4.45
N GLU A 107 8.42 -20.82 4.99
CA GLU A 107 7.03 -21.25 5.23
C GLU A 107 6.32 -20.42 6.31
N GLU A 108 7.03 -19.50 6.95
CA GLU A 108 6.51 -18.77 8.08
C GLU A 108 5.55 -17.66 7.65
N SER A 109 4.47 -17.51 8.43
CA SER A 109 3.50 -16.45 8.21
C SER A 109 4.09 -15.10 8.65
N PRO A 110 4.06 -14.05 7.80
CA PRO A 110 4.42 -12.69 8.21
C PRO A 110 3.67 -12.24 9.48
N LEU A 111 2.42 -12.68 9.66
CA LEU A 111 1.63 -12.38 10.86
C LEU A 111 2.26 -12.94 12.14
N SER A 112 2.84 -14.14 12.09
CA SER A 112 3.52 -14.76 13.23
C SER A 112 4.68 -13.89 13.69
N VAL A 113 5.52 -13.48 12.73
CA VAL A 113 6.67 -12.61 13.00
C VAL A 113 6.23 -11.24 13.48
N MET A 114 5.17 -10.65 12.90
CA MET A 114 4.59 -9.39 13.39
C MET A 114 4.17 -9.49 14.86
N LYS A 115 3.52 -10.58 15.27
CA LYS A 115 3.12 -10.78 16.68
C LYS A 115 4.34 -10.76 17.60
N THR A 116 5.39 -11.50 17.26
CA THR A 116 6.66 -11.49 18.02
C THR A 116 7.27 -10.10 18.10
N ILE A 117 7.28 -9.35 16.99
CA ILE A 117 7.79 -7.97 16.96
C ILE A 117 6.97 -7.07 17.87
N TYR A 118 5.64 -7.05 17.73
CA TYR A 118 4.76 -6.21 18.57
C TYR A 118 4.83 -6.58 20.05
N GLU A 119 4.92 -7.87 20.39
CA GLU A 119 5.12 -8.32 21.78
C GLU A 119 6.40 -7.72 22.37
N LYS A 120 7.50 -7.72 21.62
CA LYS A 120 8.77 -7.15 22.06
C LYS A 120 8.76 -5.64 22.13
N LEU A 121 8.18 -4.97 21.14
CA LEU A 121 7.99 -3.52 21.17
C LEU A 121 7.17 -3.09 22.39
N ASN A 122 6.09 -3.82 22.70
CA ASN A 122 5.29 -3.57 23.90
C ASN A 122 6.12 -3.74 25.19
N GLN A 123 6.88 -4.83 25.32
CA GLN A 123 7.75 -5.07 26.49
C GLN A 123 8.74 -3.92 26.70
N VAL A 124 9.39 -3.48 25.63
CA VAL A 124 10.34 -2.35 25.66
C VAL A 124 9.64 -1.07 26.13
N SER A 125 8.46 -0.73 25.60
CA SER A 125 7.73 0.47 26.07
C SER A 125 7.25 0.37 27.52
N SER A 126 6.79 -0.80 27.97
CA SER A 126 6.30 -0.99 29.35
C SER A 126 7.44 -0.99 30.38
N SER A 127 8.66 -1.33 29.96
CA SER A 127 9.86 -1.26 30.81
C SER A 127 10.43 0.14 30.98
N SER A 128 9.95 1.11 30.18
CA SER A 128 10.35 2.51 30.29
C SER A 128 9.84 3.12 31.59
N THR A 129 10.75 3.36 32.53
CA THR A 129 10.47 4.00 33.84
C THR A 129 10.15 5.49 33.72
N THR A 130 10.19 6.04 32.51
CA THR A 130 9.87 7.44 32.21
C THR A 130 8.47 7.51 31.60
N THR A 131 7.45 7.62 32.45
CA THR A 131 6.10 8.04 32.07
C THR A 131 6.12 9.52 31.64
N VAL A 132 6.72 9.81 30.48
CA VAL A 132 6.53 11.10 29.83
C VAL A 132 5.23 11.02 29.02
N GLY A 133 4.12 11.20 29.72
CA GLY A 133 2.84 11.61 29.13
C GLY A 133 1.81 10.53 28.79
N GLY A 134 1.93 9.29 29.28
CA GLY A 134 0.86 8.29 29.17
C GLY A 134 0.43 7.96 27.73
N LYS A 135 1.33 8.14 26.76
CA LYS A 135 1.03 8.03 25.33
C LYS A 135 1.00 6.56 24.90
N GLU A 136 -0.11 6.13 24.31
CA GLU A 136 -0.28 4.77 23.80
C GLU A 136 0.55 4.53 22.53
N MET A 137 1.52 3.62 22.59
CA MET A 137 2.31 3.23 21.42
C MET A 137 1.50 2.39 20.44
N CYS A 138 1.94 2.31 19.18
CA CYS A 138 1.25 1.50 18.18
C CYS A 138 1.17 0.03 18.58
N LYS A 139 -0.05 -0.49 18.63
CA LYS A 139 -0.36 -1.91 18.90
C LYS A 139 -0.64 -2.67 17.61
N ILE A 140 -0.60 -4.00 17.68
CA ILE A 140 -1.04 -4.84 16.57
C ILE A 140 -2.52 -4.58 16.27
N ILE A 141 -2.83 -4.34 15.00
CA ILE A 141 -4.17 -3.88 14.60
C ILE A 141 -5.04 -5.06 14.24
N TYR A 142 -4.54 -5.90 13.32
CA TYR A 142 -5.13 -7.17 12.95
C TYR A 142 -4.19 -8.30 13.35
N ASP A 143 -4.67 -9.19 14.22
CA ASP A 143 -3.93 -10.32 14.78
C ASP A 143 -4.38 -11.68 14.18
N ASN A 144 -5.26 -11.62 13.18
CA ASN A 144 -6.00 -12.75 12.65
C ASN A 144 -6.05 -12.79 11.11
N ILE A 145 -5.46 -11.81 10.42
CA ILE A 145 -5.37 -11.76 8.95
C ILE A 145 -4.04 -12.39 8.55
N SER A 146 -4.04 -13.71 8.42
CA SER A 146 -2.84 -14.49 8.03
C SER A 146 -2.81 -14.85 6.54
N ASP A 147 -3.92 -14.63 5.84
CA ASP A 147 -4.06 -14.97 4.43
C ASP A 147 -3.20 -14.04 3.56
N LYS A 148 -2.20 -14.63 2.89
CA LYS A 148 -1.25 -13.92 2.01
C LYS A 148 -1.92 -13.32 0.76
N GLU A 149 -3.08 -13.84 0.35
CA GLU A 149 -3.88 -13.37 -0.78
C GLU A 149 -4.88 -12.28 -0.38
N PHE A 150 -5.51 -12.38 0.80
CA PHE A 150 -6.50 -11.42 1.26
C PHE A 150 -5.89 -10.18 1.91
N PHE A 151 -4.79 -10.32 2.66
CA PHE A 151 -4.13 -9.18 3.30
C PHE A 151 -3.83 -8.01 2.35
N PRO A 152 -3.29 -8.24 1.12
CA PRO A 152 -3.09 -7.16 0.15
C PRO A 152 -4.37 -6.38 -0.16
N GLN A 153 -5.54 -7.03 -0.18
CA GLN A 153 -6.82 -6.35 -0.44
C GLN A 153 -7.18 -5.41 0.72
N VAL A 154 -6.98 -5.85 1.96
CA VAL A 154 -7.20 -5.03 3.17
C VAL A 154 -6.31 -3.79 3.15
N LYS A 155 -5.04 -3.95 2.75
CA LYS A 155 -4.10 -2.85 2.60
C LYS A 155 -4.52 -1.88 1.49
N ILE A 156 -4.83 -2.37 0.30
CA ILE A 156 -5.25 -1.51 -0.84
C ILE A 156 -6.51 -0.73 -0.49
N HIS A 157 -7.48 -1.38 0.16
CA HIS A 157 -8.69 -0.73 0.64
C HIS A 157 -8.38 0.39 1.64
N PHE A 158 -7.52 0.12 2.63
CA PHE A 158 -7.05 1.14 3.56
C PHE A 158 -6.34 2.30 2.84
N ASP A 159 -5.39 2.01 1.95
CA ASP A 159 -4.64 3.01 1.19
C ASP A 159 -5.59 3.90 0.38
N TYR A 160 -6.54 3.28 -0.32
CA TYR A 160 -7.55 4.00 -1.10
C TYR A 160 -8.43 4.91 -0.23
N SER A 161 -8.80 4.48 0.99
CA SER A 161 -9.54 5.34 1.93
C SER A 161 -8.81 6.66 2.24
N LYS A 162 -7.47 6.66 2.15
CA LYS A 162 -6.61 7.83 2.40
C LYS A 162 -6.28 8.59 1.11
N ASP A 163 -6.26 7.89 -0.01
CA ASP A 163 -5.89 8.41 -1.31
C ASP A 163 -7.08 8.92 -2.14
N TYR A 164 -8.32 8.59 -1.74
CA TYR A 164 -9.56 8.85 -2.46
C TYR A 164 -9.64 10.28 -3.02
N LEU A 165 -9.48 11.30 -2.18
CA LEU A 165 -9.54 12.70 -2.61
C LEU A 165 -8.42 13.08 -3.59
N THR A 166 -7.23 12.49 -3.43
CA THR A 166 -6.10 12.76 -4.32
C THR A 166 -6.30 12.09 -5.68
N ILE A 167 -6.75 10.83 -5.71
CA ILE A 167 -7.02 10.08 -6.94
C ILE A 167 -8.17 10.72 -7.71
N THR A 168 -9.28 11.05 -7.05
CA THR A 168 -10.42 11.73 -7.69
C THR A 168 -10.03 13.09 -8.27
N THR A 169 -9.19 13.86 -7.56
CA THR A 169 -8.62 15.11 -8.08
C THR A 169 -7.71 14.87 -9.28
N GLN A 170 -6.82 13.88 -9.22
CA GLN A 170 -5.93 13.51 -10.31
C GLN A 170 -6.72 13.13 -11.56
N LEU A 171 -7.80 12.36 -11.42
CA LEU A 171 -8.70 11.96 -12.51
C LEU A 171 -9.54 13.10 -13.08
N GLY A 172 -9.68 14.21 -12.33
CA GLY A 172 -10.49 15.37 -12.75
C GLY A 172 -11.96 15.29 -12.36
N ASN A 173 -12.34 14.32 -11.51
CA ASN A 173 -13.73 14.08 -11.08
C ASN A 173 -14.31 15.17 -10.14
N GLY A 174 -13.52 16.19 -9.79
CA GLY A 174 -13.90 17.31 -8.92
C GLY A 174 -13.88 18.69 -9.59
N VAL A 175 -13.69 18.78 -10.91
CA VAL A 175 -13.65 20.04 -11.64
C VAL A 175 -14.88 20.15 -12.55
N SER A 176 -15.68 21.20 -12.38
CA SER A 176 -16.81 21.51 -13.25
C SER A 176 -16.35 21.53 -14.71
N GLY A 177 -16.84 20.58 -15.52
CA GLY A 177 -16.50 20.44 -16.95
C GLY A 177 -15.50 19.33 -17.30
N GLY A 178 -14.93 18.62 -16.32
CA GLY A 178 -14.14 17.41 -16.54
C GLY A 178 -15.05 16.17 -16.66
N GLY A 179 -15.12 15.55 -17.83
CA GLY A 179 -15.79 14.26 -17.97
C GLY A 179 -15.04 13.16 -17.22
N VAL A 180 -15.78 12.23 -16.61
CA VAL A 180 -15.23 10.96 -16.10
C VAL A 180 -14.45 10.27 -17.23
N GLY A 181 -13.25 9.75 -16.95
CA GLY A 181 -12.47 8.99 -17.94
C GLY A 181 -11.79 9.82 -19.04
N THR A 182 -11.69 11.15 -18.89
CA THR A 182 -11.10 12.01 -19.95
C THR A 182 -9.58 12.04 -19.98
N LYS A 183 -8.90 11.71 -18.87
CA LYS A 183 -7.44 11.74 -18.79
C LYS A 183 -6.81 10.47 -19.33
N ALA A 184 -5.70 10.62 -20.05
CA ALA A 184 -4.87 9.50 -20.44
C ALA A 184 -3.98 9.06 -19.26
N CYS A 185 -3.78 7.76 -19.10
CA CYS A 185 -2.94 7.20 -18.04
C CYS A 185 -1.99 6.13 -18.58
N ASP A 186 -0.85 5.95 -17.92
CA ASP A 186 -0.01 4.79 -18.20
C ASP A 186 -0.58 3.51 -17.58
N THR A 187 -0.06 2.36 -18.01
CA THR A 187 -0.44 1.04 -17.48
C THR A 187 -0.29 0.95 -15.97
N THR A 188 0.71 1.61 -15.38
CA THR A 188 0.97 1.55 -13.92
C THR A 188 -0.16 2.21 -13.13
N TYR A 189 -0.61 3.38 -13.59
CA TYR A 189 -1.71 4.10 -12.98
C TYR A 189 -3.04 3.38 -13.22
N HIS A 190 -3.27 2.88 -14.44
CA HIS A 190 -4.44 2.08 -14.76
C HIS A 190 -4.57 0.83 -13.87
N ASP A 191 -3.50 0.04 -13.76
CA ASP A 191 -3.46 -1.17 -12.92
C ASP A 191 -3.74 -0.84 -11.44
N HIS A 192 -3.31 0.34 -10.97
CA HIS A 192 -3.61 0.79 -9.62
C HIS A 192 -5.12 1.03 -9.40
N LEU A 193 -5.82 1.63 -10.37
CA LEU A 193 -7.27 1.83 -10.31
C LEU A 193 -8.03 0.49 -10.30
N GLU A 194 -7.61 -0.47 -11.13
CA GLU A 194 -8.21 -1.80 -11.16
C GLU A 194 -7.95 -2.59 -9.88
N ALA A 195 -6.77 -2.44 -9.29
CA ALA A 195 -6.46 -3.02 -7.97
C ALA A 195 -7.37 -2.45 -6.88
N ILE A 196 -7.69 -1.15 -6.92
CA ILE A 196 -8.64 -0.53 -5.99
C ILE A 196 -10.05 -1.13 -6.14
N LYS A 197 -10.57 -1.24 -7.37
CA LYS A 197 -11.90 -1.83 -7.63
C LYS A 197 -11.98 -3.27 -7.14
N THR A 198 -10.91 -4.04 -7.37
CA THR A 198 -10.77 -5.43 -6.90
C THR A 198 -10.79 -5.50 -5.38
N ALA A 199 -10.01 -4.65 -4.71
CA ALA A 199 -9.93 -4.61 -3.25
C ALA A 199 -11.26 -4.21 -2.61
N CYS A 200 -11.92 -3.16 -3.10
CA CYS A 200 -13.25 -2.78 -2.61
C CYS A 200 -14.25 -3.92 -2.75
N SER A 201 -14.26 -4.62 -3.91
CA SER A 201 -15.17 -5.75 -4.12
C SER A 201 -14.88 -6.91 -3.16
N ALA A 202 -13.60 -7.23 -2.92
CA ALA A 202 -13.19 -8.30 -2.01
C ALA A 202 -13.54 -7.97 -0.55
N ILE A 203 -13.27 -6.75 -0.10
CA ILE A 203 -13.62 -6.32 1.26
C ILE A 203 -15.13 -6.24 1.43
N GLU A 204 -15.88 -5.71 0.46
CA GLU A 204 -17.34 -5.71 0.54
C GLU A 204 -17.93 -7.12 0.66
N ALA A 205 -17.41 -8.09 -0.10
CA ALA A 205 -17.89 -9.47 -0.03
C ALA A 205 -17.63 -10.08 1.36
N ASP A 206 -16.41 -9.91 1.88
CA ASP A 206 -16.01 -10.42 3.19
C ASP A 206 -16.78 -9.75 4.35
N CYS A 207 -17.06 -8.45 4.22
CA CYS A 207 -17.82 -7.68 5.20
C CYS A 207 -19.34 -7.87 5.15
N LYS A 208 -19.88 -8.48 4.07
CA LYS A 208 -21.32 -8.78 3.91
C LYS A 208 -21.73 -10.10 4.54
N GLU A 209 -20.80 -11.03 4.75
CA GLU A 209 -21.13 -12.28 5.44
C GLU A 209 -21.50 -11.96 6.90
N ASP A 210 -22.60 -12.55 7.40
CA ASP A 210 -23.03 -12.59 8.81
C ASP A 210 -22.01 -13.33 9.71
N SER A 211 -20.73 -13.15 9.44
CA SER A 211 -19.66 -13.68 10.25
C SER A 211 -19.64 -12.87 11.55
N LEU A 212 -20.37 -13.40 12.53
CA LEU A 212 -20.21 -13.22 13.98
C LEU A 212 -18.76 -13.47 14.46
N SER A 213 -17.78 -13.57 13.55
CA SER A 213 -16.39 -13.67 13.88
C SER A 213 -15.85 -12.26 14.18
N PRO A 214 -15.15 -12.06 15.32
CA PRO A 214 -14.43 -10.82 15.62
C PRO A 214 -13.37 -10.43 14.55
N LYS A 215 -13.17 -11.26 13.53
CA LYS A 215 -12.11 -11.19 12.53
C LYS A 215 -12.30 -10.07 11.51
N SER A 216 -13.55 -9.66 11.24
CA SER A 216 -13.93 -8.71 10.19
C SER A 216 -14.16 -7.29 10.69
N GLY A 217 -14.50 -7.11 11.97
CA GLY A 217 -14.89 -5.82 12.55
C GLY A 217 -13.98 -4.65 12.15
N LYS A 218 -12.69 -4.72 12.48
CA LYS A 218 -11.79 -3.56 12.37
C LYS A 218 -11.50 -3.05 10.95
N TYR A 219 -11.48 -3.90 9.92
CA TYR A 219 -11.29 -3.43 8.52
C TYR A 219 -12.60 -3.23 7.78
N CYS A 220 -13.70 -3.82 8.28
CA CYS A 220 -15.05 -3.52 7.82
C CYS A 220 -15.61 -2.24 8.45
N ASP A 221 -15.06 -1.76 9.58
CA ASP A 221 -15.54 -0.57 10.29
C ASP A 221 -15.65 0.67 9.38
N PRO A 222 -14.66 0.99 8.51
CA PRO A 222 -14.80 2.08 7.56
C PRO A 222 -16.02 1.91 6.63
N LEU A 223 -16.28 0.71 6.11
CA LEU A 223 -17.44 0.43 5.25
C LEU A 223 -18.76 0.46 6.03
N ARG A 224 -18.76 0.01 7.28
CA ARG A 224 -19.95 0.03 8.14
C ARG A 224 -20.32 1.44 8.60
N ALA A 225 -19.33 2.32 8.75
CA ALA A 225 -19.57 3.74 9.05
C ALA A 225 -20.31 4.47 7.92
N ALA A 226 -20.27 3.95 6.67
CA ALA A 226 -20.97 4.48 5.49
C ALA A 226 -22.51 4.48 5.57
N GLY A 227 -23.09 4.01 6.69
CA GLY A 227 -24.54 3.96 6.92
C GLY A 227 -25.03 4.77 8.13
N GLN A 228 -24.14 5.46 8.87
CA GLN A 228 -24.49 6.23 10.07
C GLN A 228 -23.99 7.68 9.89
N GLN A 229 -24.91 8.65 9.72
CA GLN A 229 -24.55 10.01 9.30
C GLN A 229 -23.67 10.79 10.31
N ASN A 230 -22.60 11.42 9.81
CA ASN A 230 -22.20 12.84 9.99
C ASN A 230 -20.76 13.16 9.49
N GLU A 231 -20.00 12.18 8.99
CA GLU A 231 -18.75 12.40 8.25
C GLU A 231 -18.94 11.99 6.77
N VAL A 232 -18.71 12.92 5.84
CA VAL A 232 -18.98 12.78 4.39
C VAL A 232 -18.01 11.80 3.67
N THR A 233 -17.25 10.95 4.36
CA THR A 233 -16.15 10.22 3.71
C THR A 233 -15.85 8.80 4.21
N ALA A 234 -16.40 8.34 5.33
CA ALA A 234 -16.08 7.01 5.86
C ALA A 234 -16.86 5.92 5.09
N GLY A 235 -16.18 5.22 4.19
CA GLY A 235 -16.67 4.00 3.51
C GLY A 235 -17.45 4.21 2.22
N ASP A 236 -17.88 5.44 1.92
CA ASP A 236 -18.58 5.77 0.67
C ASP A 236 -17.70 5.62 -0.58
N TYR A 237 -16.38 5.69 -0.43
CA TYR A 237 -15.41 5.65 -1.54
C TYR A 237 -15.41 4.31 -2.31
N CYS A 238 -15.89 3.22 -1.70
CA CYS A 238 -16.05 1.93 -2.37
C CYS A 238 -17.44 1.71 -2.97
N LYS A 239 -18.39 2.64 -2.82
CA LYS A 239 -19.70 2.52 -3.47
C LYS A 239 -19.53 2.40 -4.98
N LYS A 240 -20.43 1.62 -5.60
CA LYS A 240 -20.41 1.34 -7.03
C LYS A 240 -20.31 2.63 -7.88
N GLU A 241 -21.02 3.67 -7.48
CA GLU A 241 -21.05 4.96 -8.17
C GLU A 241 -19.70 5.69 -8.11
N GLU A 242 -18.94 5.54 -7.01
CA GLU A 242 -17.60 6.12 -6.87
C GLU A 242 -16.56 5.30 -7.64
N LEU A 243 -16.65 3.97 -7.59
CA LEU A 243 -15.74 3.08 -8.31
C LEU A 243 -15.86 3.21 -9.83
N GLN A 244 -17.06 3.49 -10.35
CA GLN A 244 -17.29 3.79 -11.76
C GLN A 244 -16.59 5.08 -12.22
N LYS A 245 -16.19 5.95 -11.29
CA LYS A 245 -15.44 7.17 -11.62
C LYS A 245 -13.93 6.93 -11.68
N LEU A 246 -13.45 5.75 -11.25
CA LEU A 246 -12.05 5.36 -11.30
C LEU A 246 -11.69 4.83 -12.69
N GLU A 247 -11.71 5.72 -13.66
CA GLU A 247 -11.42 5.38 -15.06
C GLU A 247 -10.47 6.40 -15.69
N CYS A 248 -9.59 5.91 -16.55
CA CYS A 248 -8.69 6.70 -17.37
C CYS A 248 -8.45 5.99 -18.71
N GLN A 249 -8.10 6.75 -19.74
CA GLN A 249 -7.77 6.20 -21.05
C GLN A 249 -6.33 5.66 -21.03
N GLU A 250 -6.16 4.34 -20.94
CA GLU A 250 -4.82 3.74 -20.97
C GLU A 250 -4.13 4.05 -22.31
N VAL A 251 -2.88 4.54 -22.22
CA VAL A 251 -2.00 4.74 -23.38
C VAL A 251 -0.76 3.85 -23.25
N PRO A 252 -0.40 3.09 -24.32
CA PRO A 252 0.82 2.30 -24.31
C PRO A 252 2.06 3.18 -24.11
N LYS A 253 3.04 2.70 -23.32
CA LYS A 253 4.32 3.40 -23.18
C LYS A 253 4.95 3.65 -24.57
N PRO A 254 5.40 4.89 -24.86
CA PRO A 254 6.16 5.15 -26.07
C PRO A 254 7.36 4.21 -26.12
N LYS A 255 7.53 3.49 -27.23
CA LYS A 255 8.75 2.70 -27.45
C LYS A 255 9.94 3.66 -27.40
N PRO A 256 11.04 3.34 -26.68
CA PRO A 256 12.27 4.12 -26.74
C PRO A 256 12.65 4.30 -28.21
N ASN A 257 12.89 5.55 -28.61
CA ASN A 257 13.30 5.84 -29.98
C ASN A 257 14.64 5.09 -30.23
N PRO A 258 14.74 4.20 -31.23
CA PRO A 258 15.94 3.38 -31.42
C PRO A 258 17.21 4.16 -31.80
N ASN A 259 17.15 5.49 -31.93
CA ASN A 259 18.23 6.28 -32.49
C ASN A 259 18.69 7.40 -31.53
N PRO A 260 19.74 7.16 -30.70
CA PRO A 260 20.36 8.19 -29.86
C PRO A 260 21.18 9.21 -30.66
N ASN A 261 21.39 9.01 -31.97
CA ASN A 261 22.43 9.72 -32.72
C ASN A 261 21.94 10.84 -33.65
N GLN A 262 20.73 11.39 -33.41
CA GLN A 262 20.32 12.63 -34.10
C GLN A 262 19.99 13.75 -33.12
N ALA A 263 21.04 14.18 -32.41
CA ALA A 263 21.18 15.57 -31.98
C ALA A 263 22.62 16.01 -32.27
N SER A 264 22.93 16.21 -33.55
CA SER A 264 24.08 17.03 -33.94
C SER A 264 23.71 18.50 -33.73
N SER A 265 24.25 19.12 -32.69
CA SER A 265 24.66 20.51 -32.79
C SER A 265 25.86 20.77 -31.89
N SER A 266 26.96 21.01 -32.58
CA SER A 266 28.31 21.31 -32.16
C SER A 266 28.43 22.41 -31.10
N GLY A 267 29.27 22.15 -30.09
CA GLY A 267 29.79 23.14 -29.15
C GLY A 267 31.09 22.60 -28.54
N SER A 268 32.19 22.79 -29.26
CA SER A 268 33.53 22.33 -28.91
C SER A 268 34.22 23.36 -28.01
N PHE A 269 34.77 22.92 -26.88
CA PHE A 269 35.91 23.57 -26.22
C PHE A 269 36.71 22.52 -25.44
N SER A 270 38.00 22.43 -25.77
CA SER A 270 38.98 21.57 -25.13
C SER A 270 39.57 22.23 -23.87
N ASP A 271 39.77 21.39 -22.86
CA ASP A 271 40.82 21.32 -21.82
C ASP A 271 41.55 22.58 -21.32
N ALA A 272 41.51 22.79 -19.99
CA ALA A 272 42.72 22.86 -19.17
C ALA A 272 42.43 22.58 -17.68
N ASP A 273 43.37 21.82 -17.11
CA ASP A 273 43.48 21.18 -15.80
C ASP A 273 43.59 22.17 -14.60
N SER A 274 43.11 21.75 -13.42
CA SER A 274 43.85 21.75 -12.13
C SER A 274 42.91 21.65 -10.93
N GLY A 275 43.12 20.63 -10.11
CA GLY A 275 42.13 20.09 -9.16
C GLY A 275 41.95 20.80 -7.82
N SER A 276 40.88 20.41 -7.13
CA SER A 276 40.88 20.10 -5.69
C SER A 276 39.54 19.48 -5.30
N ALA A 277 39.62 18.52 -4.40
CA ALA A 277 38.57 17.59 -4.00
C ALA A 277 37.30 18.29 -3.45
N ALA A 278 36.16 17.93 -4.02
CA ALA A 278 34.86 18.02 -3.37
C ALA A 278 34.01 16.85 -3.88
N SER A 279 33.97 15.76 -3.11
CA SER A 279 33.13 14.59 -3.37
C SER A 279 31.67 15.00 -3.40
N SER A 280 31.17 15.29 -4.60
CA SER A 280 29.76 15.52 -4.85
C SER A 280 29.09 14.15 -4.89
N ILE A 281 28.43 13.80 -3.79
CA ILE A 281 27.59 12.60 -3.71
C ILE A 281 26.45 12.79 -4.71
N ALA A 282 26.52 12.06 -5.82
CA ALA A 282 25.41 11.93 -6.75
C ALA A 282 24.19 11.40 -5.98
N PRO A 283 22.99 11.98 -6.15
CA PRO A 283 21.79 11.36 -5.61
C PRO A 283 21.60 10.05 -6.36
N ALA A 284 21.87 8.94 -5.67
CA ALA A 284 21.43 7.63 -6.09
C ALA A 284 19.90 7.70 -6.20
N ALA A 285 19.42 7.82 -7.44
CA ALA A 285 18.03 7.57 -7.78
C ALA A 285 17.76 6.10 -7.47
N GLY A 286 17.43 5.81 -6.21
CA GLY A 286 16.97 4.52 -5.75
C GLY A 286 15.69 4.21 -6.49
N GLY A 287 15.79 3.36 -7.51
CA GLY A 287 14.64 2.80 -8.20
C GLY A 287 13.77 2.09 -7.18
N LEU A 288 12.65 2.72 -6.83
CA LEU A 288 11.53 2.02 -6.24
C LEU A 288 11.12 0.97 -7.27
N ALA A 289 11.38 -0.29 -6.96
CA ALA A 289 10.84 -1.40 -7.71
C ALA A 289 9.33 -1.19 -7.76
N ALA A 290 8.83 -0.81 -8.93
CA ALA A 290 7.43 -0.95 -9.25
C ALA A 290 7.12 -2.41 -8.98
N ILE A 291 6.33 -2.66 -7.94
CA ILE A 291 5.77 -3.97 -7.67
C ILE A 291 4.84 -4.22 -8.85
N GLY A 292 5.40 -4.77 -9.93
CA GLY A 292 4.61 -5.37 -10.99
C GLY A 292 3.70 -6.36 -10.28
N ILE A 293 2.41 -6.30 -10.59
CA ILE A 293 1.39 -7.14 -9.99
C ILE A 293 1.22 -8.34 -10.92
N PRO A 294 1.99 -9.44 -10.80
CA PRO A 294 1.66 -10.69 -11.48
C PRO A 294 0.40 -11.34 -10.91
N THR A 295 -0.15 -10.84 -9.79
CA THR A 295 -1.30 -11.46 -9.11
C THR A 295 -2.66 -11.14 -9.74
N VAL A 296 -2.79 -10.12 -10.61
CA VAL A 296 -4.09 -9.82 -11.26
C VAL A 296 -4.57 -11.01 -12.12
N LEU A 297 -3.64 -11.67 -12.82
CA LEU A 297 -3.97 -12.85 -13.64
C LEU A 297 -4.43 -14.04 -12.81
N PHE A 298 -3.91 -14.21 -11.59
CA PHE A 298 -4.27 -15.33 -10.72
C PHE A 298 -5.68 -15.20 -10.15
N PHE A 299 -6.10 -13.99 -9.76
CA PHE A 299 -7.47 -13.75 -9.28
C PHE A 299 -8.52 -13.88 -10.39
N LEU A 300 -8.23 -13.41 -11.61
CA LEU A 300 -9.13 -13.63 -12.75
C LEU A 300 -9.28 -15.13 -13.06
N TYR A 301 -8.19 -15.91 -12.97
CA TYR A 301 -8.24 -17.35 -13.17
C TYR A 301 -9.05 -18.07 -12.08
N LYS A 302 -8.87 -17.71 -10.80
CA LYS A 302 -9.58 -18.34 -9.67
C LYS A 302 -11.08 -17.98 -9.64
N VAL A 303 -11.42 -16.73 -9.93
CA VAL A 303 -12.83 -16.26 -10.03
C VAL A 303 -13.51 -16.86 -11.28
N SER A 304 -12.81 -16.94 -12.42
CA SER A 304 -13.33 -17.56 -13.63
C SER A 304 -13.61 -19.06 -13.42
N ASN A 305 -12.68 -19.81 -12.83
CA ASN A 305 -12.86 -21.24 -12.55
C ASN A 305 -14.01 -21.51 -11.57
N THR A 306 -14.15 -20.69 -10.53
CA THR A 306 -15.25 -20.82 -9.56
C THR A 306 -16.61 -20.57 -10.24
N THR A 307 -16.68 -19.55 -11.09
CA THR A 307 -17.91 -19.22 -11.85
C THR A 307 -18.29 -20.34 -12.82
N ILE A 308 -17.32 -20.87 -13.58
CA ILE A 308 -17.52 -22.00 -14.51
C ILE A 308 -18.02 -23.24 -13.76
N THR A 309 -17.44 -23.54 -12.59
CA THR A 309 -17.82 -24.72 -11.80
C THR A 309 -19.25 -24.62 -11.28
N ILE A 310 -19.66 -23.43 -10.79
CA ILE A 310 -21.03 -23.19 -10.32
C ILE A 310 -22.03 -23.29 -11.48
N THR A 311 -21.73 -22.74 -12.65
CA THR A 311 -22.60 -22.84 -13.83
C THR A 311 -22.80 -24.30 -14.27
N ILE A 312 -21.73 -25.10 -14.32
CA ILE A 312 -21.81 -26.54 -14.67
C ILE A 312 -22.68 -27.30 -13.66
N LEU A 313 -22.54 -27.00 -12.37
CA LEU A 313 -23.33 -27.64 -11.30
C LEU A 313 -24.82 -27.32 -11.44
N ILE A 314 -25.16 -26.06 -11.70
CA ILE A 314 -26.55 -25.62 -11.92
C ILE A 314 -27.14 -26.29 -13.18
N THR A 315 -26.41 -26.31 -14.30
CA THR A 315 -26.88 -26.97 -15.53
C THR A 315 -27.09 -28.48 -15.34
N THR A 316 -26.20 -29.14 -14.60
CA THR A 316 -26.30 -30.58 -14.30
C THR A 316 -27.50 -30.89 -13.41
N ILE A 317 -27.78 -30.03 -12.42
CA ILE A 317 -28.96 -30.15 -11.58
C ILE A 317 -30.23 -29.95 -12.44
N MET A 318 -30.30 -28.89 -13.25
CA MET A 318 -31.47 -28.64 -14.10
C MET A 318 -31.75 -29.76 -15.11
N ASN A 319 -30.71 -30.34 -15.72
CA ASN A 319 -30.87 -31.49 -16.62
C ASN A 319 -31.36 -32.76 -15.91
N ASN A 320 -30.90 -33.02 -14.68
CA ASN A 320 -31.40 -34.14 -13.88
C ASN A 320 -32.86 -33.97 -13.45
N TYR A 321 -33.33 -32.73 -13.25
CA TYR A 321 -34.73 -32.46 -12.94
C TYR A 321 -35.65 -32.57 -14.17
N ASN A 322 -35.18 -32.21 -15.37
CA ASN A 322 -35.95 -32.34 -16.62
C ASN A 322 -36.07 -33.79 -17.13
N LEU A 323 -35.29 -34.74 -16.61
CA LEU A 323 -35.41 -36.16 -16.94
C LEU A 323 -36.37 -36.94 -16.03
N LYS A 324 -37.02 -36.26 -15.07
CA LYS A 324 -37.96 -36.85 -14.11
C LYS A 324 -39.43 -36.51 -14.36
N TYR A 325 -39.77 -35.92 -15.52
CA TYR A 325 -41.14 -35.67 -15.97
C TYR A 325 -41.38 -36.25 -17.36
#